data_AF-K1ZFG5-F1
#
_entry.id   AF-K1ZFG5-F1
#
_cell.length_a   1.000
_cell.length_b   1.000
_cell.length_c   1.000
_cell.angle_alpha   90.00
_cell.angle_beta   90.00
_cell.angle_gamma   90.00
#
_symmetry.space_group_name_H-M   'P 1'
#
loop_
_entity.id
_entity.type
_entity.pdbx_description
1 polymer ?
#
loop_
_entity_poly.entity_id
_entity_poly.type
_entity_poly.pdbx_seq_one_letter_code
_entity_poly.pdbx_strand_id
1 'polypeptide(L)'
;MLYGEFRSLVEQLIREVTCPSCKSKHGEADMTILGSFKDEIYLHIKCPKCNTQSLVNAAINRYRELRKHQGLKIRNLGDKVGPITQEEVTGIHNFLENFDGDFKKLFSQQR
;
A
#
# COMPACT_ATOMS: atom_id res chain seq x y z
N MET A 1 -3.61 13.05 10.20
CA MET A 1 -3.72 13.08 8.72
C MET A 1 -2.95 14.28 8.22
N LEU A 2 -2.06 14.10 7.24
CA LEU A 2 -1.50 15.23 6.50
C LEU A 2 -2.56 15.73 5.52
N TYR A 3 -2.84 17.03 5.54
CA TYR A 3 -3.89 17.69 4.75
C TYR A 3 -3.83 17.36 3.24
N GLY A 4 -2.64 17.07 2.71
CA GLY A 4 -2.42 16.73 1.29
C GLY A 4 -3.04 15.39 0.85
N GLU A 5 -2.85 14.31 1.62
CA GLU A 5 -3.39 12.98 1.27
C GLU A 5 -4.92 12.99 1.21
N PHE A 6 -5.52 13.73 2.14
CA PHE A 6 -6.96 13.92 2.21
C PHE A 6 -7.49 14.66 0.98
N ARG A 7 -6.85 15.76 0.59
CA ARG A 7 -7.25 16.52 -0.61
C ARG A 7 -7.19 15.65 -1.87
N SER A 8 -6.13 14.87 -2.04
CA SER A 8 -6.00 13.95 -3.18
C SER A 8 -7.11 12.89 -3.20
N LEU A 9 -7.52 12.37 -2.04
CA LEU A 9 -8.64 11.45 -1.94
C LEU A 9 -9.97 12.10 -2.36
N VAL A 10 -10.27 13.30 -1.87
CA VAL A 10 -11.50 14.02 -2.24
C VAL A 10 -11.53 14.29 -3.75
N GLU A 11 -10.42 14.77 -4.31
CA GLU A 11 -10.29 14.98 -5.76
C GLU A 11 -10.48 13.68 -6.56
N GLN A 12 -9.98 12.55 -6.07
CA GLN A 12 -10.19 11.25 -6.69
C GLN A 12 -11.66 10.82 -6.64
N LEU A 13 -12.32 10.97 -5.48
CA LEU A 13 -13.73 10.63 -5.32
C LEU A 13 -14.62 11.46 -6.24
N ILE A 14 -14.35 12.77 -6.37
CA ILE A 14 -15.07 13.66 -7.30
C ILE A 14 -14.92 13.19 -8.76
N ARG A 15 -13.74 12.69 -9.14
CA ARG A 15 -13.47 12.23 -10.51
C ARG A 15 -14.09 10.88 -10.84
N GLU A 16 -14.02 9.93 -9.90
CA GLU A 16 -14.28 8.51 -10.17
C GLU A 16 -15.65 8.04 -9.71
N VAL A 17 -16.23 8.67 -8.67
CA VAL A 17 -17.50 8.23 -8.08
C VAL A 17 -18.66 9.00 -8.70
N THR A 18 -19.69 8.25 -9.12
CA THR A 18 -20.96 8.80 -9.58
C THR A 18 -22.09 8.29 -8.72
N CYS A 19 -23.20 9.03 -8.70
CA CYS A 19 -24.38 8.62 -7.95
C CYS A 19 -24.85 7.24 -8.42
N PRO A 20 -25.00 6.25 -7.53
CA PRO A 20 -25.38 4.90 -7.93
C PRO A 20 -26.76 4.87 -8.61
N SER A 21 -27.68 5.75 -8.20
CA SER A 21 -29.06 5.84 -8.68
C SER A 21 -29.18 6.57 -10.02
N CYS A 22 -28.66 7.80 -10.14
CA CYS A 22 -28.90 8.67 -11.31
C CYS A 22 -27.66 8.97 -12.16
N LYS A 23 -26.51 8.40 -11.78
CA LYS A 23 -25.20 8.55 -12.44
C LYS A 23 -24.67 9.99 -12.53
N SER A 24 -25.26 10.95 -11.81
CA SER A 24 -24.71 12.31 -11.74
C SER A 24 -23.35 12.32 -11.05
N LYS A 25 -22.51 13.28 -11.43
CA LYS A 25 -21.27 13.58 -10.71
C LYS A 25 -21.56 14.25 -9.37
N HIS A 26 -20.55 14.26 -8.50
CA HIS A 26 -20.55 14.94 -7.21
C HIS A 26 -19.55 16.10 -7.23
N GLY A 27 -19.88 17.20 -6.56
CA GLY A 27 -18.93 18.26 -6.21
C GLY A 27 -18.40 18.09 -4.79
N GLU A 28 -17.47 18.96 -4.40
CA GLU A 28 -16.89 18.96 -3.05
C GLU A 28 -17.95 19.31 -1.98
N ALA A 29 -18.83 20.26 -2.28
CA ALA A 29 -19.92 20.67 -1.39
C ALA A 29 -20.97 19.58 -1.13
N ASP A 30 -20.98 18.52 -1.95
CA ASP A 30 -21.90 17.39 -1.80
C ASP A 30 -21.38 16.34 -0.80
N MET A 31 -20.15 16.52 -0.29
CA MET A 31 -19.46 15.57 0.57
C MET A 31 -19.29 16.14 1.99
N THR A 32 -19.49 15.30 2.99
CA THR A 32 -19.32 15.64 4.40
C THR A 32 -18.48 14.57 5.07
N ILE A 33 -17.41 14.97 5.75
CA ILE A 33 -16.59 14.04 6.53
C ILE A 33 -17.33 13.75 7.83
N LEU A 34 -17.59 12.47 8.11
CA LEU A 34 -18.18 12.04 9.36
C LEU A 34 -17.11 11.77 10.41
N GLY A 35 -15.94 11.28 9.99
CA GLY A 35 -14.83 10.99 10.89
C GLY A 35 -13.71 10.24 10.19
N SER A 36 -12.62 10.05 10.93
CA SER A 36 -11.50 9.23 10.51
C SER A 36 -11.09 8.27 11.62
N PHE A 37 -10.64 7.09 11.24
CA PHE A 37 -10.11 6.10 12.18
C PHE A 37 -8.92 5.38 11.55
N LYS A 38 -7.75 5.48 12.21
CA LYS A 38 -6.47 5.00 11.66
C LYS A 38 -6.21 5.58 10.25
N ASP A 39 -6.19 4.73 9.24
CA ASP A 39 -5.97 5.07 7.85
C ASP A 39 -7.27 4.98 7.03
N GLU A 40 -8.43 5.01 7.68
CA GLU A 40 -9.73 5.06 7.04
C GLU A 40 -10.43 6.40 7.29
N ILE A 41 -11.23 6.82 6.31
CA ILE A 41 -12.11 7.97 6.41
C ILE A 41 -13.54 7.57 6.04
N TYR A 42 -14.49 8.13 6.78
CA TYR A 42 -15.92 7.94 6.55
C TYR A 42 -16.52 9.24 6.04
N LEU A 43 -17.15 9.16 4.87
CA LEU A 43 -17.73 10.28 4.17
C LEU A 43 -19.22 10.01 3.92
N HIS A 44 -20.04 11.02 4.15
CA HIS A 44 -21.39 11.07 3.67
C HIS A 44 -21.43 11.88 2.38
N ILE A 45 -22.03 11.32 1.33
CA ILE A 45 -22.20 11.99 0.04
C ILE A 45 -23.70 12.10 -0.25
N LYS A 46 -24.16 13.32 -0.52
CA LYS A 46 -25.54 13.60 -0.90
C LYS A 46 -25.60 13.96 -2.37
N CYS A 47 -26.28 13.17 -3.19
CA CYS A 47 -26.42 13.48 -4.61
C CYS A 47 -27.21 14.78 -4.81
N PRO A 48 -26.68 15.79 -5.52
CA PRO A 48 -27.37 17.06 -5.73
C PRO A 48 -28.57 16.94 -6.67
N LYS A 49 -28.62 15.88 -7.50
CA LYS A 49 -29.66 15.69 -8.53
C LYS A 49 -30.87 14.89 -8.04
N CYS A 50 -30.63 13.76 -7.36
CA CYS A 50 -31.70 12.84 -6.96
C CYS A 50 -31.78 12.62 -5.44
N ASN A 51 -30.98 13.36 -4.67
CA ASN A 51 -31.00 13.32 -3.21
C ASN A 51 -30.61 11.97 -2.58
N THR A 52 -30.14 11.00 -3.38
CA THR A 52 -29.61 9.73 -2.87
C THR A 52 -28.45 10.02 -1.92
N GLN A 53 -28.50 9.41 -0.74
CA GLN A 53 -27.45 9.48 0.27
C GLN A 53 -26.55 8.25 0.15
N SER A 54 -25.25 8.44 0.31
CA SER A 54 -24.26 7.36 0.23
C SER A 54 -23.26 7.52 1.36
N LEU A 55 -22.95 6.40 2.03
CA LEU A 55 -21.88 6.31 3.00
C LEU A 55 -20.67 5.68 2.32
N VAL A 56 -19.55 6.38 2.30
CA VAL A 56 -18.30 5.94 1.69
C VAL A 56 -17.26 5.74 2.78
N ASN A 57 -16.75 4.51 2.89
CA ASN A 57 -15.51 4.23 3.60
C ASN A 57 -14.38 4.25 2.57
N ALA A 58 -13.34 5.03 2.83
CA ALA A 58 -12.14 5.06 1.99
C ALA A 58 -10.90 4.83 2.84
N ALA A 59 -10.05 3.90 2.38
CA ALA A 59 -8.76 3.64 3.00
C ALA A 59 -7.67 4.49 2.34
N ILE A 60 -7.00 5.33 3.13
CA ILE A 60 -5.80 6.08 2.75
C ILE A 60 -4.61 5.13 2.88
N ASN A 61 -4.29 4.46 1.79
CA ASN A 61 -3.27 3.40 1.79
C ASN A 61 -1.85 4.00 1.82
N ARG A 62 -1.36 4.41 2.99
CA ARG A 62 0.02 4.91 3.20
C ARG A 62 1.10 3.86 2.90
N TYR A 63 0.72 2.59 2.81
CA TYR A 63 1.63 1.49 2.50
C TYR A 63 2.06 1.39 1.04
N ARG A 64 1.42 2.13 0.10
CA ARG A 64 1.86 2.11 -1.30
C ARG A 64 3.24 2.78 -1.49
N GLU A 65 3.57 3.78 -0.68
CA GLU A 65 4.91 4.40 -0.71
C GLU A 65 5.98 3.54 -0.01
N LEU A 66 5.61 2.86 1.09
CA LEU A 66 6.50 1.91 1.78
C LEU A 66 6.72 0.61 0.98
N ARG A 67 5.91 0.34 -0.05
CA ARG A 67 6.10 -0.73 -1.04
C ARG A 67 6.53 -0.24 -2.42
N LYS A 68 7.11 0.96 -2.54
CA LYS A 68 8.33 1.00 -3.35
C LYS A 68 9.37 0.22 -2.55
N HIS A 69 9.32 -1.12 -2.65
CA HIS A 69 10.58 -1.82 -2.76
C HIS A 69 11.33 -0.99 -3.80
N GLN A 70 12.36 -0.24 -3.40
CA GLN A 70 13.29 0.34 -4.36
C GLN A 70 13.75 -0.87 -5.13
N GLY A 71 13.08 -1.13 -6.27
CA GLY A 71 12.79 -2.48 -6.74
C GLY A 71 14.06 -3.27 -6.61
N LEU A 72 14.03 -4.36 -5.79
CA LEU A 72 15.21 -5.11 -5.30
C LEU A 72 16.40 -4.59 -6.05
N LYS A 73 17.15 -3.60 -5.52
CA LYS A 73 18.32 -3.11 -6.25
C LYS A 73 19.12 -4.38 -6.46
N ILE A 74 19.03 -4.95 -7.65
CA ILE A 74 19.84 -6.06 -8.05
C ILE A 74 21.17 -5.36 -7.99
N ARG A 75 21.89 -5.58 -6.89
CA ARG A 75 23.32 -5.37 -6.90
C ARG A 75 23.69 -6.30 -8.05
N ASN A 76 23.86 -5.71 -9.23
CA ASN A 76 24.57 -6.35 -10.31
C ASN A 76 25.94 -6.58 -9.69
N LEU A 77 26.06 -7.74 -9.04
CA LEU A 77 27.28 -8.22 -8.45
C LEU A 77 28.33 -8.36 -9.57
N GLY A 78 27.90 -8.31 -10.83
CA GLY A 78 28.73 -8.10 -12.01
C GLY A 78 29.81 -9.17 -12.08
N ASP A 79 30.92 -8.81 -12.71
CA ASP A 79 32.11 -9.65 -12.83
C ASP A 79 32.82 -9.92 -11.48
N LYS A 80 32.26 -9.46 -10.35
CA LYS A 80 32.84 -9.63 -9.00
C LYS A 80 32.37 -10.90 -8.28
N VAL A 81 31.40 -11.63 -8.83
CA VAL A 81 30.99 -12.93 -8.29
C VAL A 81 31.40 -13.99 -9.30
N GLY A 82 32.29 -14.88 -8.87
CA GLY A 82 32.72 -16.02 -9.67
C GLY A 82 31.57 -17.01 -9.92
N PRO A 83 31.80 -18.05 -10.75
CA PRO A 83 30.84 -19.13 -10.93
C PRO A 83 30.49 -19.77 -9.58
N ILE A 84 29.21 -20.13 -9.41
CA ILE A 84 28.75 -20.88 -8.23
C ILE A 84 29.52 -22.20 -8.17
N THR A 85 30.15 -22.48 -7.02
CA THR A 85 30.93 -23.71 -6.85
C THR A 85 30.10 -24.84 -6.22
N GLN A 86 30.58 -26.08 -6.35
CA GLN A 86 29.93 -27.24 -5.74
C GLN A 86 29.91 -27.14 -4.21
N GLU A 87 30.97 -26.58 -3.62
CA GLU A 87 31.10 -26.38 -2.17
C GLU A 87 30.06 -25.39 -1.66
N GLU A 88 29.79 -24.31 -2.40
CA GLU A 88 28.77 -23.32 -2.05
C GLU A 88 27.36 -23.96 -2.05
N VAL A 89 27.04 -24.76 -3.08
CA VAL A 89 25.75 -25.47 -3.15
C VAL A 89 25.60 -26.47 -2.01
N THR A 90 26.66 -27.23 -1.73
CA THR A 90 26.67 -28.21 -0.63
C THR A 90 26.54 -27.51 0.72
N GLY A 91 27.19 -26.36 0.90
CA GLY A 91 27.10 -25.54 2.11
C GLY A 91 25.68 -25.04 2.37
N ILE A 92 24.99 -24.53 1.34
CA ILE A 92 23.59 -24.10 1.45
C ILE A 92 22.68 -25.29 1.77
N HIS A 93 22.88 -26.43 1.11
CA HIS A 93 22.09 -27.63 1.37
C HIS A 93 22.16 -28.05 2.86
N ASN A 94 23.36 -28.21 3.39
CA ASN A 94 23.56 -28.65 4.78
C ASN A 94 23.07 -27.63 5.81
N PHE A 95 23.18 -26.33 5.48
CA PHE A 95 22.58 -25.27 6.29
C PHE A 95 21.06 -25.41 6.34
N LEU A 96 20.42 -25.61 5.19
CA LEU A 96 18.95 -25.68 5.08
C LEU A 96 18.36 -26.90 5.80
N GLU A 97 19.07 -28.03 5.86
CA GLU A 97 18.60 -29.21 6.62
C GLU A 97 18.39 -28.93 8.11
N ASN A 98 19.19 -28.02 8.68
CA ASN A 98 19.19 -27.71 10.11
C ASN A 98 18.59 -26.33 10.41
N PHE A 99 18.14 -25.60 9.39
CA PHE A 99 17.64 -24.25 9.54
C PHE A 99 16.19 -24.27 10.03
N ASP A 100 15.95 -23.65 11.18
CA ASP A 100 14.65 -23.58 11.87
C ASP A 100 13.69 -22.53 11.28
N GLY A 101 14.09 -21.83 10.21
CA GLY A 101 13.31 -20.76 9.59
C GLY A 101 13.40 -19.41 10.34
N ASP A 102 14.16 -19.31 11.43
CA ASP A 102 14.29 -18.07 12.19
C ASP A 102 15.35 -17.14 11.60
N PHE A 103 14.93 -16.40 10.58
CA PHE A 103 15.75 -15.36 9.96
C PHE A 103 16.10 -14.21 10.91
N LYS A 104 15.30 -13.94 11.94
CA LYS A 104 15.62 -12.88 12.90
C LYS A 104 16.85 -13.25 13.70
N LYS A 105 16.89 -14.49 14.21
CA LYS A 105 18.05 -15.03 14.91
C LYS A 105 19.28 -15.08 14.01
N LEU A 106 19.12 -15.56 12.77
CA LEU A 106 20.21 -15.65 11.78
C LEU A 106 20.91 -14.30 11.54
N PHE A 107 20.15 -13.22 11.39
CA PHE A 107 20.70 -11.89 11.09
C PHE A 107 20.92 -11.00 12.32
N SER A 108 20.56 -11.45 13.52
CA SER A 108 20.74 -10.67 14.75
C SER A 108 22.20 -10.58 15.23
N GLN A 109 23.09 -11.44 14.73
CA GLN A 109 24.47 -11.55 15.19
C GLN A 109 25.48 -10.66 14.44
N GLN A 110 25.03 -9.81 13.50
CA GLN A 110 25.89 -8.83 12.83
C GLN A 110 25.57 -7.41 13.33
N ARG A 111 26.18 -7.04 14.46
CA ARG A 111 26.34 -5.65 14.90
C ARG A 111 27.77 -5.41 15.33
#